data_AF-X1VGZ5-F1
#
_entry.id   AF-X1VGZ5-F1
#
_cell.length_a   1.000
_cell.length_b   1.000
_cell.length_c   1.000
_cell.angle_alpha   90.00
_cell.angle_beta   90.00
_cell.angle_gamma   90.00
#
_symmetry.space_group_name_H-M   'P 1'
#
loop_
_entity.id
_entity.type
_entity.pdbx_description
1 polymer ?
#
loop_
_entity_poly.entity_id
_entity_poly.type
_entity_poly.pdbx_seq_one_letter_code
_entity_poly.pdbx_strand_id
1 'polypeptide(L)'
;LSAFPLADNAYRSTRDITEIEAECKSINEEYPFPSLKVLYFADRELQREPEKLCIERSVRYIRSLERLFEKEQIHILISSVGGEMGRTSTYYVAQKMNVPTYYFNYFPFYDTHVILKKLDANLLSVDMSKKLDLSEQEWRRAEEIIEQVRRANVSV
;
A
#
# COMPACT_ATOMS: atom_id res chain seq x y z
N LEU A 1 8.64 -1.04 -16.49
CA LEU A 1 7.17 -1.15 -16.56
C LEU A 1 6.59 -0.30 -15.44
N SER A 2 6.19 0.93 -15.76
CA SER A 2 5.73 1.97 -14.84
C SER A 2 4.28 1.71 -14.41
N ALA A 3 4.08 1.10 -13.25
CA ALA A 3 2.76 0.65 -12.80
C ALA A 3 1.91 1.72 -12.07
N PHE A 4 2.27 3.01 -12.08
CA PHE A 4 1.46 4.06 -11.43
C PHE A 4 1.15 5.31 -12.29
N PRO A 5 0.61 5.20 -13.52
CA PRO A 5 0.17 6.38 -14.29
C PRO A 5 -1.03 7.12 -13.66
N LEU A 6 -1.75 6.47 -12.73
CA LEU A 6 -2.95 7.04 -12.10
C LEU A 6 -2.63 8.04 -10.99
N ALA A 7 -1.45 7.96 -10.36
CA ALA A 7 -1.01 8.94 -9.36
C ALA A 7 -0.39 10.18 -10.00
N ASP A 8 0.31 10.02 -11.14
CA ASP A 8 0.97 11.13 -11.85
C ASP A 8 -0.01 12.09 -12.53
N ASN A 9 -1.18 11.62 -12.97
CA ASN A 9 -2.20 12.51 -13.54
C ASN A 9 -3.03 13.25 -12.48
N ALA A 10 -3.12 12.71 -11.26
CA ALA A 10 -3.71 13.41 -10.11
C ALA A 10 -2.79 14.53 -9.55
N TYR A 11 -1.53 14.57 -10.00
CA TYR A 11 -0.48 15.44 -9.48
C TYR A 11 -0.64 16.92 -9.89
N ARG A 12 -1.38 17.22 -10.97
CA ARG A 12 -1.48 18.57 -11.59
C ARG A 12 -2.68 19.40 -11.13
N SER A 13 -3.01 19.39 -9.84
CA SER A 13 -4.01 20.33 -9.27
C SER A 13 -3.30 21.44 -8.47
N THR A 14 -3.49 22.70 -8.82
CA THR A 14 -2.88 23.87 -8.19
C THR A 14 -3.65 24.29 -6.93
N ARG A 15 -3.58 23.51 -5.84
CA ARG A 15 -4.09 23.98 -4.53
C ARG A 15 -3.14 25.01 -3.92
N ASP A 16 -3.71 26.00 -3.23
CA ASP A 16 -2.96 27.08 -2.57
C ASP A 16 -2.19 26.51 -1.36
N ILE A 17 -1.05 27.12 -1.03
CA ILE A 17 -0.13 26.66 0.01
C ILE A 17 -0.74 26.70 1.41
N THR A 18 -1.69 27.62 1.63
CA THR A 18 -2.49 27.76 2.85
C THR A 18 -3.47 26.60 3.02
N GLU A 19 -3.99 26.05 1.92
CA GLU A 19 -4.82 24.86 1.93
C GLU A 19 -4.00 23.61 2.30
N ILE A 20 -2.74 23.54 1.86
CA ILE A 20 -1.84 22.42 2.19
C ILE A 20 -1.51 22.38 3.69
N GLU A 21 -1.31 23.52 4.35
CA GLU A 21 -1.05 23.57 5.79
C GLU A 21 -2.27 23.14 6.61
N ALA A 22 -3.47 23.59 6.24
CA ALA A 22 -4.72 23.17 6.87
C ALA A 22 -4.97 21.66 6.65
N GLU A 23 -4.77 21.17 5.43
CA GLU A 23 -4.89 19.75 5.09
C GLU A 23 -3.86 18.89 5.82
N CYS A 24 -2.60 19.36 5.93
CA CYS A 24 -1.55 18.71 6.70
C CYS A 24 -1.98 18.52 8.16
N LYS A 25 -2.54 19.55 8.79
CA LYS A 25 -3.08 19.45 10.15
C LYS A 25 -4.21 18.42 10.23
N SER A 26 -5.19 18.51 9.34
CA SER A 26 -6.33 17.58 9.27
C SER A 26 -5.87 16.13 9.15
N ILE A 27 -4.94 15.84 8.25
CA ILE A 27 -4.42 14.48 8.06
C ILE A 27 -3.67 13.98 9.31
N ASN A 28 -2.87 14.83 9.97
CA ASN A 28 -2.20 14.43 11.23
C ASN A 28 -3.20 14.08 12.35
N GLU A 29 -4.41 14.64 12.33
CA GLU A 29 -5.50 14.32 13.29
C GLU A 29 -6.27 13.07 12.89
N GLU A 30 -6.46 12.83 11.59
CA GLU A 30 -7.25 11.72 11.04
C GLU A 30 -6.53 10.36 11.04
N TYR A 31 -5.20 10.37 10.98
CA TYR A 31 -4.40 9.15 10.79
C TYR A 31 -3.48 8.85 11.98
N PRO A 32 -3.34 7.57 12.38
CA PRO A 32 -2.55 7.19 13.55
C PRO A 32 -1.05 7.06 13.24
N PHE A 33 -0.46 8.00 12.49
CA PHE A 33 0.99 8.03 12.29
C PHE A 33 1.67 9.05 13.21
N PRO A 34 2.94 8.83 13.62
CA PRO A 34 3.66 9.78 14.48
C PRO A 34 3.89 11.15 13.84
N SER A 35 4.03 11.17 12.51
CA SER A 35 4.26 12.37 11.69
C SER A 35 4.08 12.00 10.22
N LEU A 36 3.62 12.96 9.40
CA LEU A 36 3.62 12.85 7.93
C LEU A 36 4.98 12.45 7.34
N LYS A 37 6.08 12.72 8.07
CA LYS A 37 7.43 12.30 7.67
C LYS A 37 7.54 10.80 7.44
N VAL A 38 6.73 9.99 8.10
CA VAL A 38 6.70 8.52 7.89
C VAL A 38 6.39 8.15 6.44
N LEU A 39 5.67 9.02 5.71
CA LEU A 39 5.25 8.74 4.34
C LEU A 39 6.41 8.91 3.35
N TYR A 40 7.29 9.89 3.52
CA TYR A 40 8.30 10.21 2.51
C TYR A 40 9.75 9.93 2.93
N PHE A 41 10.05 9.72 4.22
CA PHE A 41 11.45 9.65 4.68
C PHE A 41 12.26 8.51 4.05
N ALA A 42 11.58 7.39 3.73
CA ALA A 42 12.20 6.19 3.20
C ALA A 42 12.32 6.20 1.67
N ASP A 43 11.69 7.16 0.98
CA ASP A 43 11.81 7.29 -0.47
C ASP A 43 13.07 8.06 -0.84
N ARG A 44 14.02 7.34 -1.44
CA ARG A 44 15.32 7.87 -1.87
C ARG A 44 15.19 9.09 -2.80
N GLU A 45 14.18 9.10 -3.66
CA GLU A 45 13.92 10.20 -4.61
C GLU A 45 13.55 11.51 -3.90
N LEU A 46 12.94 11.42 -2.72
CA LEU A 46 12.47 12.57 -1.94
C LEU A 46 13.52 13.09 -0.95
N GLN A 47 14.64 12.38 -0.75
CA GLN A 47 15.68 12.78 0.20
C GLN A 47 16.41 14.08 -0.17
N ARG A 48 16.39 14.48 -1.44
CA ARG A 48 17.04 15.70 -1.93
C ARG A 48 16.08 16.86 -2.13
N GLU A 49 14.79 16.61 -1.94
CA GLU A 49 13.75 17.60 -2.15
C GLU A 49 13.55 18.44 -0.88
N PRO A 50 13.10 19.71 -1.01
CA PRO A 50 12.71 20.51 0.15
C PRO A 50 11.59 19.82 0.94
N GLU A 51 11.68 19.82 2.27
CA GLU A 51 10.69 19.14 3.14
C GLU A 51 9.26 19.60 2.87
N LYS A 52 9.08 20.89 2.57
CA LYS A 52 7.78 21.46 2.19
C LYS A 52 7.15 20.76 0.98
N LEU A 53 7.97 20.44 -0.04
CA LEU A 53 7.52 19.72 -1.23
C LEU A 53 7.15 18.28 -0.89
N CYS A 54 7.92 17.62 -0.03
CA CYS A 54 7.63 16.25 0.42
C CYS A 54 6.30 16.17 1.19
N ILE A 55 6.05 17.13 2.08
CA ILE A 55 4.78 17.25 2.81
C ILE A 55 3.63 17.47 1.83
N GLU A 56 3.76 18.42 0.91
CA GLU A 56 2.73 18.71 -0.09
C GLU A 56 2.38 17.47 -0.91
N ARG A 57 3.41 16.75 -1.41
CA ARG A 57 3.23 15.50 -2.15
C ARG A 57 2.49 14.46 -1.31
N SER A 58 2.88 14.29 -0.06
CA SER A 58 2.28 13.31 0.86
C SER A 58 0.79 13.60 1.13
N VAL A 59 0.45 14.86 1.42
CA VAL A 59 -0.93 15.33 1.62
C VAL A 59 -1.78 15.02 0.38
N ARG A 60 -1.29 15.41 -0.81
CA ARG A 60 -1.98 15.17 -2.07
C ARG A 60 -2.17 13.69 -2.35
N TYR A 61 -1.17 12.88 -2.04
CA TYR A 61 -1.20 11.44 -2.27
C TYR A 61 -2.27 10.77 -1.41
N ILE A 62 -2.32 11.09 -0.11
CA ILE A 62 -3.36 10.60 0.82
C ILE A 62 -4.75 10.96 0.32
N ARG A 63 -5.02 12.25 0.04
CA ARG A 63 -6.35 12.69 -0.42
C ARG A 63 -6.75 12.07 -1.76
N SER A 64 -5.78 11.80 -2.63
CA SER A 64 -6.05 11.14 -3.92
C SER A 64 -6.41 9.67 -3.73
N LEU A 65 -5.73 8.98 -2.81
CA LEU A 65 -6.04 7.61 -2.44
C LEU A 65 -7.41 7.49 -1.77
N GLU A 66 -7.79 8.40 -0.87
CA GLU A 66 -9.13 8.41 -0.28
C GLU A 66 -10.21 8.48 -1.37
N ARG A 67 -10.09 9.45 -2.29
CA ARG A 67 -11.01 9.59 -3.43
C ARG A 67 -11.04 8.32 -4.28
N LEU A 68 -9.90 7.68 -4.50
CA LEU A 68 -9.81 6.45 -5.27
C LEU A 68 -10.53 5.29 -4.57
N PHE A 69 -10.29 5.11 -3.27
CA PHE A 69 -10.91 4.05 -2.49
C PHE A 69 -12.44 4.21 -2.43
N GLU A 70 -12.93 5.44 -2.23
CA GLU A 70 -14.37 5.75 -2.24
C GLU A 70 -14.99 5.48 -3.61
N LYS A 71 -14.35 5.98 -4.68
CA LYS A 71 -14.86 5.85 -6.05
C LYS A 71 -14.93 4.39 -6.51
N GLU A 72 -13.87 3.64 -6.26
CA GLU A 72 -13.72 2.26 -6.76
C GLU A 72 -14.25 1.21 -5.77
N GLN A 73 -14.77 1.63 -4.61
CA GLN A 73 -15.30 0.76 -3.55
C GLN A 73 -14.32 -0.37 -3.19
N ILE A 74 -13.07 -0.01 -2.92
CA ILE A 74 -12.01 -0.99 -2.65
C ILE A 74 -12.34 -1.78 -1.39
N HIS A 75 -12.48 -3.10 -1.52
CA HIS A 75 -12.80 -4.00 -0.41
C HIS A 75 -11.60 -4.76 0.16
N ILE A 76 -10.52 -4.89 -0.63
CA ILE A 76 -9.28 -5.55 -0.23
C ILE A 76 -8.13 -4.80 -0.88
N LEU A 77 -7.07 -4.51 -0.11
CA LEU A 77 -5.82 -3.97 -0.63
C LEU A 77 -4.75 -5.08 -0.69
N ILE A 78 -4.16 -5.27 -1.87
CA ILE A 78 -2.98 -6.11 -2.05
C ILE A 78 -1.83 -5.20 -2.49
N SER A 79 -0.80 -5.06 -1.65
CA SER A 79 0.37 -4.23 -1.94
C SER A 79 1.58 -5.11 -2.27
N SER A 80 2.27 -4.77 -3.36
CA SER A 80 3.62 -5.29 -3.62
C SER A 80 4.67 -4.49 -2.85
N VAL A 81 5.91 -5.00 -2.83
CA VAL A 81 7.08 -4.29 -2.31
C VAL A 81 7.55 -3.22 -3.30
N GLY A 82 8.00 -2.07 -2.78
CA GLY A 82 8.55 -0.95 -3.54
C GLY A 82 7.71 0.32 -3.44
N GLY A 83 8.36 1.49 -3.56
CA GLY A 83 7.75 2.82 -3.44
C GLY A 83 7.18 3.07 -2.03
N GLU A 84 8.01 3.57 -1.12
CA GLU A 84 7.68 3.60 0.31
C GLU A 84 6.53 4.56 0.64
N MET A 85 6.45 5.70 -0.03
CA MET A 85 5.33 6.63 0.08
C MET A 85 4.04 6.01 -0.44
N GLY A 86 4.09 5.32 -1.58
CA GLY A 86 2.94 4.62 -2.14
C GLY A 86 2.41 3.58 -1.17
N ARG A 87 3.29 2.67 -0.76
CA ARG A 87 2.99 1.56 0.16
C ARG A 87 2.44 2.04 1.51
N THR A 88 3.12 3.01 2.12
CA THR A 88 2.78 3.50 3.46
C THR A 88 1.49 4.32 3.43
N SER A 89 1.31 5.20 2.44
CA SER A 89 0.10 6.01 2.30
C SER A 89 -1.13 5.14 2.05
N THR A 90 -1.02 4.17 1.14
CA THR A 90 -2.14 3.27 0.80
C THR A 90 -2.53 2.39 1.99
N TYR A 91 -1.56 1.94 2.79
CA TYR A 91 -1.83 1.24 4.05
C TYR A 91 -2.66 2.07 5.02
N TYR A 92 -2.25 3.32 5.30
CA TYR A 92 -2.97 4.16 6.25
C TYR A 92 -4.38 4.50 5.78
N VAL A 93 -4.56 4.78 4.48
CA VAL A 93 -5.89 5.01 3.88
C VAL A 93 -6.76 3.76 4.02
N ALA A 94 -6.24 2.58 3.71
CA ALA A 94 -6.96 1.32 3.89
C ALA A 94 -7.37 1.08 5.35
N GLN A 95 -6.47 1.33 6.31
CA GLN A 95 -6.78 1.22 7.74
C GLN A 95 -7.92 2.15 8.15
N LYS A 96 -7.88 3.44 7.74
CA LYS A 96 -8.94 4.42 8.01
C LYS A 96 -10.29 3.95 7.46
N MET A 97 -10.29 3.29 6.31
CA MET A 97 -11.49 2.80 5.62
C MET A 97 -11.92 1.39 6.03
N ASN A 98 -11.27 0.78 7.03
CA ASN A 98 -11.50 -0.62 7.44
C ASN A 98 -11.32 -1.63 6.30
N VAL A 99 -10.44 -1.32 5.35
CA VAL A 99 -10.09 -2.21 4.24
C VAL A 99 -8.94 -3.13 4.68
N PRO A 100 -9.10 -4.47 4.63
CA PRO A 100 -8.02 -5.39 4.94
C PRO A 100 -6.87 -5.25 3.93
N THR A 101 -5.65 -5.17 4.48
CA THR A 101 -4.42 -5.02 3.70
C THR A 101 -3.55 -6.27 3.76
N TYR A 102 -3.10 -6.72 2.61
CA TYR A 102 -2.18 -7.84 2.44
C TYR A 102 -0.94 -7.40 1.68
N TYR A 103 0.24 -7.80 2.15
CA TYR A 103 1.49 -7.59 1.43
C TYR A 103 1.92 -8.87 0.77
N PHE A 104 2.19 -8.78 -0.53
CA PHE A 104 2.75 -9.85 -1.32
C PHE A 104 4.24 -9.59 -1.52
N ASN A 105 5.07 -10.46 -0.97
CA ASN A 105 6.52 -10.33 -1.08
C ASN A 105 7.11 -11.52 -1.85
N TYR A 106 8.01 -11.24 -2.79
CA TYR A 106 8.78 -12.26 -3.48
C TYR A 106 9.88 -12.74 -2.53
N PHE A 107 9.84 -14.04 -2.20
CA PHE A 107 10.87 -14.64 -1.38
C PHE A 107 12.04 -15.11 -2.27
N PRO A 108 13.30 -15.03 -1.81
CA PRO A 108 14.45 -15.51 -2.58
C PRO A 108 14.48 -17.03 -2.80
N PHE A 109 13.50 -17.79 -2.29
CA PHE A 109 13.35 -19.22 -2.56
C PHE A 109 12.25 -19.45 -3.60
N TYR A 110 12.55 -20.30 -4.58
CA TYR A 110 11.64 -20.66 -5.67
C TYR A 110 10.26 -21.10 -5.13
N ASP A 111 9.20 -20.65 -5.81
CA ASP A 111 7.79 -21.03 -5.62
C ASP A 111 7.15 -20.71 -4.26
N THR A 112 7.80 -19.90 -3.41
CA THR A 112 7.23 -19.51 -2.11
C THR A 112 6.80 -18.05 -2.09
N HIS A 113 5.51 -17.82 -1.81
CA HIS A 113 4.95 -16.49 -1.61
C HIS A 113 4.51 -16.33 -0.16
N VAL A 114 4.84 -15.18 0.44
CA VAL A 114 4.43 -14.87 1.80
C VAL A 114 3.38 -13.77 1.76
N ILE A 115 2.23 -14.04 2.40
CA ILE A 115 1.17 -13.06 2.61
C ILE A 115 1.32 -12.50 4.02
N LEU A 116 1.62 -11.21 4.13
CA LEU A 116 1.70 -10.51 5.41
C LEU A 116 0.45 -9.67 5.64
N LYS A 117 -0.05 -9.64 6.88
CA LYS A 117 -1.26 -8.86 7.27
C LYS A 117 -0.94 -7.51 7.93
N LYS A 118 0.33 -7.21 8.20
CA LYS A 118 0.75 -5.97 8.85
C LYS A 118 1.89 -5.30 8.08
N LEU A 119 1.94 -3.97 8.10
CA LEU A 119 2.96 -3.15 7.45
C LEU A 119 4.39 -3.46 7.96
N ASP A 120 4.50 -3.77 9.25
CA ASP A 120 5.73 -4.05 9.99
C ASP A 120 6.03 -5.55 10.13
N ALA A 121 5.24 -6.41 9.46
CA ALA A 121 5.40 -7.85 9.60
C ALA A 121 6.81 -8.25 9.13
N ASN A 122 7.62 -8.69 10.08
CA ASN A 122 8.99 -9.05 9.85
C ASN A 122 9.03 -10.41 9.14
N LEU A 123 9.54 -10.45 7.90
CA LEU A 123 9.74 -11.72 7.20
C LEU A 123 10.67 -12.68 7.98
N LEU A 124 11.57 -12.14 8.80
CA LEU A 124 12.47 -12.93 9.64
C LEU A 124 11.74 -13.63 10.80
N SER A 125 10.51 -13.24 11.12
CA SER A 125 9.68 -13.94 12.12
C SER A 125 8.81 -15.03 11.50
N VAL A 126 8.82 -15.18 10.17
CA VAL A 126 8.21 -16.32 9.51
C VAL A 126 9.12 -17.52 9.75
N ASP A 127 8.58 -18.55 10.41
CA ASP A 127 9.28 -19.82 10.58
C ASP A 127 9.38 -20.54 9.23
N MET A 128 10.44 -20.24 8.50
CA MET A 128 10.74 -20.81 7.18
C MET A 128 11.22 -22.27 7.26
N SER A 129 11.47 -22.80 8.46
CA SER A 129 11.89 -24.20 8.64
C SER A 129 10.73 -25.18 8.51
N LYS A 130 9.50 -24.69 8.67
CA LYS A 130 8.29 -25.47 8.41
C LYS A 130 8.06 -25.55 6.91
N LYS A 131 8.37 -26.71 6.32
CA LYS A 131 7.65 -27.14 5.13
C LYS A 131 6.16 -27.08 5.47
N LEU A 132 5.40 -26.40 4.63
CA LEU A 132 3.95 -26.42 4.68
C LEU A 132 3.50 -27.87 4.42
N ASP A 133 3.31 -28.64 5.48
CA ASP A 133 2.73 -29.98 5.44
C ASP A 133 1.20 -29.82 5.35
N LEU A 134 0.76 -29.25 4.24
CA LEU A 134 -0.66 -29.07 3.96
C LEU A 134 -1.29 -30.44 3.74
N SER A 135 -2.41 -30.66 4.41
CA SER A 135 -3.28 -31.78 4.07
C SER A 135 -3.76 -31.66 2.62
N GLU A 136 -4.16 -32.79 2.02
CA GLU A 136 -4.69 -32.82 0.65
C GLU A 136 -5.89 -31.87 0.47
N GLN A 137 -6.67 -31.65 1.53
CA GLN A 137 -7.82 -30.75 1.54
C GLN A 137 -7.40 -29.27 1.53
N GLU A 138 -6.35 -28.92 2.26
CA GLU A 138 -5.80 -27.55 2.25
C GLU A 138 -5.15 -27.22 0.90
N TRP A 139 -4.50 -28.21 0.28
CA TRP A 139 -3.99 -28.09 -1.09
C TRP A 139 -5.08 -27.78 -2.10
N ARG A 140 -6.16 -28.57 -2.13
CA ARG A 140 -7.31 -28.32 -3.01
C ARG A 140 -7.92 -26.94 -2.77
N ARG A 141 -8.00 -26.52 -1.50
CA ARG A 141 -8.53 -25.20 -1.15
C ARG A 141 -7.66 -24.07 -1.65
N ALA A 142 -6.34 -24.20 -1.59
CA ALA A 142 -5.40 -23.24 -2.13
C ALA A 142 -5.53 -23.14 -3.66
N GLU A 143 -5.62 -24.27 -4.36
CA GLU A 143 -5.84 -24.32 -5.81
C GLU A 143 -7.14 -23.64 -6.23
N GLU A 144 -8.24 -23.86 -5.50
CA GLU A 144 -9.52 -23.19 -5.74
C GLU A 144 -9.40 -21.66 -5.66
N ILE A 145 -8.70 -21.15 -4.63
CA ILE A 145 -8.48 -19.71 -4.45
C ILE A 145 -7.61 -19.15 -5.58
N ILE A 146 -6.54 -19.85 -5.96
CA ILE A 146 -5.68 -19.45 -7.08
C ILE A 146 -6.48 -19.37 -8.38
N GLU A 147 -7.34 -20.35 -8.66
CA GLU A 147 -8.17 -20.33 -9.86
C GLU A 147 -9.26 -19.26 -9.84
N GLN A 148 -9.84 -18.95 -8.68
CA GLN A 148 -10.75 -17.81 -8.54
C GLN A 148 -10.05 -16.49 -8.89
N VAL A 149 -8.83 -16.29 -8.38
CA VAL A 149 -8.03 -15.09 -8.68
C VAL A 149 -7.63 -15.04 -10.16
N ARG A 150 -7.24 -16.18 -10.76
CA ARG A 150 -6.94 -16.25 -12.20
C ARG A 150 -8.15 -15.86 -13.05
N ARG A 151 -9.33 -16.41 -12.75
CA ARG A 151 -10.58 -16.09 -13.48
C ARG A 151 -10.95 -14.61 -13.34
N ALA A 152 -10.75 -14.02 -12.17
CA ALA A 152 -10.98 -12.60 -11.95
C ALA A 152 -10.03 -11.72 -12.79
N ASN A 153 -8.78 -12.17 -13.03
CA ASN A 153 -7.78 -11.41 -13.78
C ASN A 153 -7.82 -11.59 -15.31
N VAL A 154 -8.60 -12.55 -15.84
CA VAL A 154 -8.77 -12.75 -17.30
C VAL A 154 -9.95 -11.94 -17.86
N SER A 155 -10.70 -11.25 -17.00
CA SER A 155 -11.91 -10.49 -17.37
C SER A 155 -11.64 -8.99 -17.63
N VAL A 156 -10.39 -8.59 -17.89
CA VAL A 156 -9.97 -7.20 -18.18
C VAL A 156 -9.54 -7.07 -19.64
#